data_AF-A0A3M8A7S5-F1
#
_entry.id   AF-A0A3M8A7S5-F1
#
_cell.length_a   1.000
_cell.length_b   1.000
_cell.length_c   1.000
_cell.angle_alpha   90.00
_cell.angle_beta   90.00
_cell.angle_gamma   90.00
#
_symmetry.space_group_name_H-M   'P 1'
#
loop_
_entity.id
_entity.type
_entity.pdbx_description
1 polymer ?
#
loop_
_entity_poly.entity_id
_entity_poly.type
_entity_poly.pdbx_seq_one_letter_code
_entity_poly.pdbx_strand_id
1 'polypeptide(L)'
;MIFMYVCQLLAKFDAFEKANYQTASPFYFALEWESMSKRRKAAEDFNSFRWIKENASDLFVHVHTMSQLSHIADGQNKNLRFHTYHDLLVLLKKQGEESEQQYLSELKQWIEKYRDLFSKKVTPKEEPATLSEAIKTLFNSLKEGMNSDTCEKYGKNIEDLGGHTFLKVRGNLGTVFNMNHDLLLLLTAVCVKDKRIPLNKLFDEMAARGVAFDRHSKKAIIELFDTLNILDKKSDSGDAQYVKPIL
;
A
#
# COMPACT_ATOMS: atom_id res chain seq x y z
N MET A 1 -13.14 -5.86 2.31
CA MET A 1 -12.40 -4.82 3.05
C MET A 1 -10.94 -5.22 3.36
N ILE A 2 -10.63 -6.50 3.67
CA ILE A 2 -9.27 -6.94 4.03
C ILE A 2 -8.23 -6.73 2.91
N PHE A 3 -8.59 -7.04 1.66
CA PHE A 3 -7.68 -6.91 0.51
C PHE A 3 -7.04 -5.52 0.39
N MET A 4 -7.84 -4.45 0.38
CA MET A 4 -7.33 -3.08 0.29
C MET A 4 -6.41 -2.73 1.46
N TYR A 5 -6.74 -3.20 2.67
CA TYR A 5 -5.90 -2.98 3.84
C TYR A 5 -4.51 -3.62 3.68
N VAL A 6 -4.44 -4.85 3.16
CA VAL A 6 -3.15 -5.54 2.91
C VAL A 6 -2.33 -4.81 1.84
N CYS A 7 -2.95 -4.35 0.75
CA CYS A 7 -2.23 -3.55 -0.26
C CYS A 7 -1.70 -2.23 0.32
N GLN A 8 -2.49 -1.55 1.16
CA GLN A 8 -2.06 -0.33 1.83
C GLN A 8 -0.88 -0.62 2.76
N LEU A 9 -0.95 -1.68 3.58
CA LEU A 9 0.13 -2.05 4.48
C LEU A 9 1.43 -2.36 3.73
N LEU A 10 1.36 -3.13 2.63
CA LEU A 10 2.54 -3.37 1.80
C LEU A 10 3.17 -2.07 1.32
N ALA A 11 2.37 -1.14 0.78
CA ALA A 11 2.86 0.18 0.36
C ALA A 11 3.43 1.01 1.51
N LYS A 12 2.90 0.88 2.74
CA LYS A 12 3.47 1.57 3.91
C LYS A 12 4.75 0.92 4.39
N PHE A 13 4.86 -0.41 4.37
CA PHE A 13 6.05 -1.11 4.82
C PHE A 13 7.23 -0.87 3.87
N ASP A 14 6.98 -0.87 2.57
CA ASP A 14 7.98 -0.55 1.55
C ASP A 14 8.51 0.89 1.66
N ALA A 15 7.69 1.82 2.17
CA ALA A 15 8.11 3.20 2.44
C ALA A 15 8.94 3.36 3.74
N PHE A 16 9.11 2.32 4.56
CA PHE A 16 9.84 2.32 5.84
C PHE A 16 9.51 3.55 6.72
N GLU A 17 10.52 4.38 7.01
CA GLU A 17 10.43 5.58 7.85
C GLU A 17 9.61 6.72 7.21
N LYS A 18 9.46 6.71 5.88
CA LYS A 18 8.72 7.72 5.12
C LYS A 18 7.22 7.42 5.06
N ALA A 19 6.80 6.29 5.60
CA ALA A 19 5.42 5.86 5.58
C ALA A 19 4.53 6.81 6.40
N ASN A 20 3.47 7.32 5.78
CA ASN A 20 2.40 8.01 6.47
C ASN A 20 1.19 7.07 6.62
N TYR A 21 0.89 6.69 7.86
CA TYR A 21 -0.25 5.80 8.20
C TYR A 21 -1.58 6.56 8.39
N GLN A 22 -1.56 7.90 8.43
CA GLN A 22 -2.77 8.72 8.58
C GLN A 22 -3.57 8.86 7.29
N THR A 23 -2.95 8.60 6.13
CA THR A 23 -3.56 8.78 4.81
C THR A 23 -3.41 7.52 3.96
N ALA A 24 -4.46 7.12 3.24
CA ALA A 24 -4.38 6.04 2.27
C ALA A 24 -3.52 6.45 1.05
N SER A 25 -2.77 5.50 0.50
CA SER A 25 -2.08 5.64 -0.77
C SER A 25 -3.08 5.41 -1.91
N PRO A 26 -3.24 6.33 -2.88
CA PRO A 26 -4.20 6.17 -3.96
C PRO A 26 -3.73 5.15 -4.99
N PHE A 27 -4.43 4.02 -5.13
CA PHE A 27 -4.15 3.04 -6.18
C PHE A 27 -5.03 3.28 -7.40
N TYR A 28 -4.48 3.09 -8.61
CA TYR A 28 -5.22 3.30 -9.85
C TYR A 28 -6.06 2.07 -10.24
N PHE A 29 -7.37 2.28 -10.29
CA PHE A 29 -8.36 1.28 -10.71
C PHE A 29 -8.72 1.46 -12.19
N ALA A 30 -8.98 0.33 -12.85
CA ALA A 30 -9.62 0.25 -14.14
C ALA A 30 -11.11 -0.10 -13.98
N LEU A 31 -11.97 0.48 -14.81
CA LEU A 31 -13.40 0.19 -14.82
C LEU A 31 -13.70 -1.09 -15.59
N GLU A 32 -14.64 -1.89 -15.09
CA GLU A 32 -14.94 -3.18 -15.69
C GLU A 32 -15.33 -3.09 -17.18
N TRP A 33 -16.05 -2.03 -17.57
CA TRP A 33 -16.58 -1.81 -18.92
C TRP A 33 -15.69 -0.92 -19.80
N GLU A 34 -14.55 -0.42 -19.30
CA GLU A 34 -13.68 0.42 -20.12
C GLU A 34 -12.64 -0.38 -20.92
N SER A 35 -12.25 0.15 -22.07
CA SER A 35 -11.11 -0.34 -22.85
C SER A 35 -9.80 0.17 -22.26
N MET A 36 -8.79 -0.70 -22.19
CA MET A 36 -7.50 -0.41 -21.56
C MET A 36 -6.32 -0.64 -22.50
N SER A 37 -5.30 0.20 -22.39
CA SER A 37 -4.02 0.07 -23.08
C SER A 37 -2.87 0.01 -22.07
N LYS A 38 -1.67 -0.37 -22.52
CA LYS A 38 -0.47 -0.50 -21.66
C LYS A 38 -0.10 0.79 -20.93
N ARG A 39 -0.22 1.94 -21.61
CA ARG A 39 0.15 3.27 -21.08
C ARG A 39 -0.80 3.81 -19.99
N ARG A 40 -1.81 3.05 -19.58
CA ARG A 40 -2.78 3.45 -18.54
C ARG A 40 -2.12 3.36 -17.17
N LYS A 41 -2.46 4.28 -16.27
CA LYS A 41 -1.87 4.27 -14.92
C LYS A 41 -2.22 3.01 -14.14
N ALA A 42 -3.43 2.49 -14.34
CA ALA A 42 -3.88 1.23 -13.73
C ALA A 42 -3.11 -0.01 -14.21
N ALA A 43 -2.29 0.09 -15.27
CA ALA A 43 -1.53 -1.03 -15.83
C ALA A 43 0.00 -0.96 -15.54
N GLU A 44 0.60 0.24 -15.57
CA GLU A 44 2.06 0.39 -15.51
C GLU A 44 2.57 1.31 -14.39
N ASP A 45 1.72 2.08 -13.71
CA ASP A 45 2.18 3.03 -12.69
C ASP A 45 2.60 2.32 -11.38
N PHE A 46 3.41 2.99 -10.55
CA PHE A 46 3.80 2.50 -9.21
C PHE A 46 2.58 2.28 -8.31
N ASN A 47 1.51 3.03 -8.54
CA ASN A 47 0.25 2.88 -7.83
C ASN A 47 -0.71 1.88 -8.49
N SER A 48 -0.24 1.01 -9.38
CA SER A 48 -1.02 -0.05 -10.01
C SER A 48 -0.95 -1.37 -9.23
N PHE A 49 -1.84 -2.31 -9.55
CA PHE A 49 -1.77 -3.65 -8.95
C PHE A 49 -0.51 -4.42 -9.36
N ARG A 50 0.07 -4.08 -10.51
CA ARG A 50 1.32 -4.70 -10.95
C ARG A 50 2.44 -4.48 -9.94
N TRP A 51 2.56 -3.26 -9.41
CA TRP A 51 3.57 -2.97 -8.38
C TRP A 51 3.31 -3.77 -7.10
N ILE A 52 2.05 -3.85 -6.66
CA ILE A 52 1.67 -4.68 -5.50
C ILE A 52 2.08 -6.13 -5.71
N LYS A 53 1.82 -6.68 -6.90
CA LYS A 53 2.17 -8.05 -7.25
C LYS A 53 3.69 -8.27 -7.27
N GLU A 54 4.44 -7.34 -7.84
CA GLU A 54 5.92 -7.41 -7.92
C GLU A 54 6.59 -7.35 -6.54
N ASN A 55 5.95 -6.69 -5.56
CA ASN A 55 6.48 -6.54 -4.19
C ASN A 55 5.75 -7.41 -3.15
N ALA A 56 4.82 -8.27 -3.58
CA ALA A 56 3.96 -9.04 -2.67
C ALA A 56 4.77 -9.97 -1.75
N SER A 57 5.86 -10.55 -2.27
CA SER A 57 6.76 -11.42 -1.50
C SER A 57 7.49 -10.69 -0.38
N ASP A 58 7.75 -9.39 -0.55
CA ASP A 58 8.44 -8.57 0.45
C ASP A 58 7.58 -8.31 1.68
N LEU A 59 6.25 -8.48 1.59
CA LEU A 59 5.36 -8.38 2.75
C LEU A 59 5.80 -9.31 3.88
N PHE A 60 6.18 -10.55 3.54
CA PHE A 60 6.65 -11.52 4.52
C PHE A 60 7.94 -11.07 5.18
N VAL A 61 8.89 -10.57 4.38
CA VAL A 61 10.18 -10.06 4.84
C VAL A 61 9.98 -8.86 5.78
N HIS A 62 9.10 -7.92 5.42
CA HIS A 62 8.78 -6.76 6.25
C HIS A 62 8.19 -7.15 7.61
N VAL A 63 7.20 -8.06 7.63
CA VAL A 63 6.59 -8.54 8.88
C VAL A 63 7.64 -9.16 9.80
N HIS A 64 8.52 -9.99 9.26
CA HIS A 64 9.60 -10.60 10.03
C HIS A 64 10.67 -9.60 10.48
N THR A 65 11.00 -8.62 9.62
CA THR A 65 11.93 -7.54 9.97
C THR A 65 11.39 -6.76 11.16
N MET A 66 10.15 -6.27 11.08
CA MET A 66 9.51 -5.51 12.16
C MET A 66 9.35 -6.34 13.43
N SER A 67 9.06 -7.64 13.31
CA SER A 67 9.00 -8.55 14.45
C SER A 67 10.34 -8.65 15.19
N GLN A 68 11.45 -8.81 14.45
CA GLN A 68 12.79 -8.84 15.05
C GLN A 68 13.17 -7.49 15.67
N LEU A 69 12.88 -6.38 14.98
CA LEU A 69 13.13 -5.04 15.51
C LEU A 69 12.33 -4.78 16.79
N SER A 70 11.07 -5.21 16.83
CA SER A 70 10.21 -5.10 18.01
C SER A 70 10.77 -5.91 19.17
N HIS A 71 11.27 -7.11 18.90
CA HIS A 71 11.87 -7.95 19.93
C HIS A 71 13.14 -7.32 20.52
N ILE A 72 13.99 -6.70 19.70
CA ILE A 72 15.16 -5.96 20.19
C ILE A 72 14.70 -4.80 21.09
N ALA A 73 13.63 -4.08 20.72
CA ALA A 73 13.17 -2.91 21.45
C ALA A 73 12.58 -3.25 22.84
N ASP A 74 11.85 -4.35 22.92
CA ASP A 74 11.22 -4.81 24.17
C ASP A 74 12.14 -5.67 25.04
N GLY A 75 13.29 -6.10 24.52
CA GLY A 75 14.25 -6.96 25.21
C GLY A 75 13.62 -8.26 25.72
N GLN A 76 13.77 -8.52 27.03
CA GLN A 76 13.25 -9.71 27.71
C GLN A 76 11.83 -9.53 28.28
N ASN A 77 11.12 -8.45 27.90
CA ASN A 77 9.79 -8.19 28.41
C ASN A 77 8.78 -9.24 27.90
N LYS A 78 7.99 -9.82 28.81
CA LYS A 78 7.02 -10.89 28.46
C LYS A 78 5.86 -10.38 27.60
N ASN A 79 5.61 -9.06 27.59
CA ASN A 79 4.59 -8.43 26.77
C ASN A 79 5.22 -7.85 25.49
N LEU A 80 5.64 -8.74 24.58
CA LEU A 80 6.15 -8.35 23.27
C LEU A 80 5.07 -7.60 22.48
N ARG A 81 5.33 -6.34 22.16
CA ARG A 81 4.46 -5.51 21.33
C ARG A 81 5.03 -5.44 19.91
N PHE A 82 4.18 -5.69 18.91
CA PHE A 82 4.58 -5.45 17.53
C PHE A 82 4.62 -3.94 17.25
N HIS A 83 5.78 -3.46 16.80
CA HIS A 83 6.02 -2.09 16.38
C HIS A 83 6.20 -2.03 14.87
N THR A 84 5.47 -1.14 14.20
CA THR A 84 5.81 -0.78 12.83
C THR A 84 7.13 -0.01 12.79
N TYR A 85 7.75 0.13 11.61
CA TYR A 85 8.94 0.98 11.47
C TYR A 85 8.71 2.40 12.02
N HIS A 86 7.53 2.98 11.76
CA HIS A 86 7.19 4.31 12.24
C HIS A 86 7.07 4.36 13.77
N ASP A 87 6.31 3.42 14.35
CA ASP A 87 6.08 3.38 15.80
C ASP A 87 7.39 3.18 16.57
N LEU A 88 8.28 2.32 16.06
CA LEU A 88 9.59 2.07 16.63
C LEU A 88 10.44 3.34 16.63
N LEU A 89 10.54 4.03 15.49
CA LEU A 89 11.32 5.26 15.38
C LEU A 89 10.76 6.38 16.27
N VAL A 90 9.44 6.47 16.41
CA VAL A 90 8.80 7.43 17.33
C VAL A 90 9.10 7.07 18.79
N LEU A 91 9.07 5.79 19.15
CA LEU A 91 9.39 5.30 20.48
C LEU A 91 10.83 5.61 20.87
N LEU A 92 11.80 5.28 20.01
CA LEU A 92 13.23 5.52 20.27
C LEU A 92 13.53 7.01 20.41
N LYS A 93 12.99 7.85 19.51
CA LYS A 93 13.12 9.31 19.61
C LYS A 93 12.58 9.87 20.92
N LYS A 94 11.51 9.27 21.46
CA LYS A 94 10.89 9.70 22.71
C LYS A 94 11.71 9.27 23.94
N GLN A 95 12.49 8.20 23.83
CA GLN A 95 13.38 7.69 24.89
C GLN A 95 14.72 8.44 24.94
N GLY A 96 15.14 9.08 23.84
CA GLY A 96 16.32 9.96 23.78
C GLY A 96 17.49 9.34 23.01
N GLU A 97 18.51 10.18 22.73
CA GLU A 97 19.64 9.81 21.86
C GLU A 97 20.46 8.63 22.38
N GLU A 98 20.65 8.52 23.69
CA GLU A 98 21.39 7.41 24.31
C GLU A 98 20.70 6.07 24.04
N SER A 99 19.37 6.02 24.16
CA SER A 99 18.57 4.82 23.86
C SER A 99 18.62 4.47 22.38
N GLU A 100 18.62 5.46 21.49
CA GLU A 100 18.74 5.25 20.05
C GLU A 100 20.11 4.67 19.68
N GLN A 101 21.20 5.18 20.28
CA GLN A 101 22.55 4.68 20.08
C GLN A 101 22.72 3.25 20.61
N GLN A 102 22.17 2.95 21.79
CA GLN A 102 22.16 1.59 22.33
C GLN A 102 21.42 0.64 21.40
N TYR A 103 20.21 1.01 20.95
CA TYR A 103 19.43 0.20 20.03
C TYR A 103 20.15 -0.05 18.71
N LEU A 104 20.82 0.97 18.15
CA LEU A 104 21.63 0.82 16.95
C LEU A 104 22.78 -0.18 17.15
N SER A 105 23.46 -0.14 18.30
CA SER A 105 24.53 -1.10 18.63
C SER A 105 23.99 -2.54 18.71
N GLU A 106 22.88 -2.75 19.39
CA GLU A 106 22.24 -4.07 19.51
C GLU A 106 21.76 -4.60 18.15
N LEU A 107 21.19 -3.72 17.32
CA LEU A 107 20.76 -4.07 15.97
C LEU A 107 21.95 -4.47 15.07
N LYS A 108 23.09 -3.78 15.17
CA LYS A 108 24.31 -4.15 14.44
C LYS A 108 24.80 -5.55 14.83
N GLN A 109 24.89 -5.83 16.13
CA GLN A 109 25.27 -7.15 16.64
C GLN A 109 24.31 -8.24 16.16
N TRP A 110 23.00 -7.94 16.13
CA TRP A 110 22.01 -8.88 15.61
C TRP A 110 22.18 -9.13 14.10
N ILE A 111 22.43 -8.09 13.31
CA ILE A 111 22.67 -8.21 11.87
C ILE A 111 23.89 -9.08 11.59
N GLU A 112 24.99 -8.89 12.33
CA GLU A 112 26.20 -9.71 12.22
C GLU A 112 25.91 -11.17 12.54
N LYS A 113 25.26 -11.44 13.68
CA LYS A 113 24.86 -12.80 14.07
C LYS A 113 23.95 -13.46 13.03
N TYR A 114 22.99 -12.73 12.48
CA TYR A 114 22.13 -13.23 11.42
C TYR A 114 22.94 -13.57 10.16
N ARG A 115 23.86 -12.70 9.75
CA ARG A 115 24.74 -12.94 8.61
C ARG A 115 25.62 -14.17 8.82
N ASP A 116 26.16 -14.38 10.01
CA ASP A 116 26.99 -15.56 10.30
C ASP A 116 26.19 -16.86 10.15
N LEU A 117 24.96 -16.88 10.69
CA LEU A 117 24.05 -18.02 10.59
C LEU A 117 23.65 -18.34 9.14
N PHE A 118 23.55 -17.31 8.29
CA PHE A 118 23.12 -17.43 6.88
C PHE A 118 24.22 -17.05 5.89
N SER A 119 25.49 -17.17 6.30
CA SER A 119 26.68 -16.63 5.61
C SER A 119 26.87 -17.09 4.16
N LYS A 120 26.27 -18.22 3.79
CA LYS A 120 26.27 -18.73 2.40
C LYS A 120 25.23 -18.06 1.49
N LYS A 121 24.24 -17.36 2.05
CA LYS A 121 23.11 -16.75 1.32
C LYS A 121 23.10 -15.23 1.40
N VAL A 122 23.57 -14.68 2.53
CA VAL A 122 23.50 -13.24 2.78
C VAL A 122 24.82 -12.59 2.38
N THR A 123 24.74 -11.61 1.49
CA THR A 123 25.91 -10.85 1.07
C THR A 123 26.32 -9.89 2.19
N PRO A 124 27.61 -9.84 2.56
CA PRO A 124 28.11 -8.83 3.47
C PRO A 124 27.81 -7.43 2.93
N LYS A 125 27.18 -6.58 3.74
CA LYS A 125 26.98 -5.17 3.41
C LYS A 125 27.79 -4.31 4.38
N GLU A 126 28.11 -3.09 3.95
CA GLU A 126 28.75 -2.07 4.78
C GLU A 126 28.04 -1.93 6.12
N GLU A 127 28.82 -1.65 7.15
CA GLU A 127 28.27 -1.44 8.48
C GLU A 127 27.40 -0.17 8.46
N PRO A 128 26.11 -0.26 8.87
CA PRO A 128 25.21 0.88 8.79
C PRO A 128 25.66 1.97 9.77
N ALA A 129 25.71 3.23 9.30
CA ALA A 129 26.06 4.37 10.15
C ALA A 129 24.84 4.88 10.93
N THR A 130 23.65 4.77 10.34
CA THR A 130 22.40 5.29 10.92
C THR A 130 21.41 4.17 11.25
N LEU A 131 20.45 4.45 12.13
CA LEU A 131 19.35 3.53 12.43
C LEU A 131 18.53 3.18 11.17
N SER A 132 18.28 4.15 10.31
CA SER A 132 17.59 3.95 9.04
C SER A 132 18.31 2.94 8.14
N GLU A 133 19.63 3.11 8.00
CA GLU A 133 20.48 2.18 7.24
C GLU A 133 20.49 0.80 7.88
N ALA A 134 20.54 0.72 9.21
CA ALA A 134 20.55 -0.56 9.93
C ALA A 134 19.24 -1.34 9.72
N ILE A 135 18.09 -0.67 9.79
CA ILE A 135 16.78 -1.26 9.51
C ILE A 135 16.72 -1.82 8.08
N LYS A 136 17.14 -1.02 7.08
CA LYS A 136 17.16 -1.46 5.68
C LYS A 136 18.16 -2.59 5.44
N THR A 137 19.29 -2.55 6.14
CA THR A 137 20.31 -3.60 6.10
C THR A 137 19.75 -4.92 6.63
N LEU A 138 19.05 -4.90 7.77
CA LEU A 138 18.37 -6.08 8.30
C LEU A 138 17.32 -6.62 7.33
N PHE A 139 16.47 -5.75 6.78
CA PHE A 139 15.46 -6.14 5.78
C PHE A 139 16.11 -6.85 4.58
N ASN A 140 17.16 -6.28 4.00
CA ASN A 140 17.84 -6.87 2.85
C ASN A 140 18.54 -8.19 3.21
N SER A 141 19.13 -8.28 4.41
CA SER A 141 19.70 -9.53 4.90
C SER A 141 18.64 -10.62 5.06
N LEU A 142 17.46 -10.28 5.58
CA LEU A 142 16.34 -11.22 5.69
C LEU A 142 15.82 -11.63 4.31
N LYS A 143 15.68 -10.67 3.37
CA LYS A 143 15.24 -10.92 2.00
C LYS A 143 16.14 -11.94 1.28
N GLU A 144 17.45 -11.84 1.46
CA GLU A 144 18.44 -12.77 0.90
C GLU A 144 18.49 -14.12 1.64
N GLY A 145 18.34 -14.10 2.97
CA GLY A 145 18.46 -15.31 3.80
C GLY A 145 17.22 -16.21 3.77
N MET A 146 16.03 -15.63 3.58
CA MET A 146 14.75 -16.35 3.58
C MET A 146 14.57 -17.22 2.32
N ASN A 147 13.73 -18.24 2.44
CA ASN A 147 13.36 -19.08 1.31
C ASN A 147 12.42 -18.33 0.36
N SER A 148 12.84 -18.16 -0.90
CA SER A 148 12.08 -17.45 -1.94
C SER A 148 10.69 -18.03 -2.14
N ASP A 149 10.56 -19.36 -2.22
CA ASP A 149 9.28 -20.02 -2.47
C ASP A 149 8.26 -19.74 -1.36
N THR A 150 8.72 -19.64 -0.12
CA THR A 150 7.88 -19.31 1.05
C THR A 150 7.42 -17.86 0.98
N CYS A 151 8.32 -16.94 0.65
CA CYS A 151 7.98 -15.52 0.48
C CYS A 151 6.98 -15.33 -0.67
N GLU A 152 7.21 -15.99 -1.80
CA GLU A 152 6.30 -15.95 -2.96
C GLU A 152 4.93 -16.55 -2.65
N LYS A 153 4.86 -17.71 -1.97
CA LYS A 153 3.59 -18.30 -1.54
C LYS A 153 2.83 -17.37 -0.60
N TYR A 154 3.53 -16.74 0.34
CA TYR A 154 2.92 -15.77 1.24
C TYR A 154 2.37 -14.56 0.48
N GLY A 155 3.14 -14.03 -0.48
CA GLY A 155 2.73 -12.91 -1.32
C GLY A 155 1.54 -13.22 -2.24
N LYS A 156 1.46 -14.45 -2.78
CA LYS A 156 0.35 -14.90 -3.64
C LYS A 156 -1.01 -14.83 -2.94
N ASN A 157 -1.05 -14.97 -1.61
CA ASN A 157 -2.29 -14.81 -0.85
C ASN A 157 -2.94 -13.42 -1.04
N ILE A 158 -2.16 -12.38 -1.39
CA ILE A 158 -2.72 -11.05 -1.69
C ILE A 158 -3.61 -11.10 -2.93
N GLU A 159 -3.21 -11.82 -3.97
CA GLU A 159 -4.02 -12.00 -5.18
C GLU A 159 -5.31 -12.77 -4.86
N ASP A 160 -5.22 -13.83 -4.06
CA ASP A 160 -6.37 -14.65 -3.65
C ASP A 160 -7.40 -13.83 -2.85
N LEU A 161 -6.94 -12.91 -1.99
CA LEU A 161 -7.82 -12.00 -1.25
C LEU A 161 -8.60 -11.02 -2.14
N GLY A 162 -8.03 -10.65 -3.30
CA GLY A 162 -8.60 -9.65 -4.20
C GLY A 162 -9.35 -10.22 -5.41
N GLY A 163 -9.09 -11.50 -5.75
CA GLY A 163 -9.42 -12.11 -7.04
C GLY A 163 -10.87 -12.00 -7.50
N HIS A 164 -11.83 -12.07 -6.59
CA HIS A 164 -13.27 -12.10 -6.93
C HIS A 164 -13.95 -10.74 -6.99
N THR A 165 -13.33 -9.67 -6.48
CA THR A 165 -14.02 -8.37 -6.30
C THR A 165 -13.19 -7.21 -6.79
N PHE A 166 -11.90 -7.19 -6.48
CA PHE A 166 -11.05 -6.02 -6.70
C PHE A 166 -10.03 -6.22 -7.82
N LEU A 167 -9.91 -7.42 -8.38
CA LEU A 167 -8.92 -7.76 -9.39
C LEU A 167 -9.59 -8.28 -10.66
N LYS A 168 -8.98 -7.98 -11.81
CA LYS A 168 -9.39 -8.53 -13.11
C LYS A 168 -8.18 -8.75 -14.00
N VAL A 169 -8.13 -9.92 -14.65
CA VAL A 169 -7.12 -10.22 -15.67
C VAL A 169 -7.52 -9.53 -16.99
N ARG A 170 -6.58 -8.81 -17.60
CA ARG A 170 -6.78 -8.08 -18.87
C ARG A 170 -5.75 -8.48 -19.93
N GLY A 171 -5.75 -9.76 -20.29
CA GLY A 171 -4.89 -10.31 -21.34
C GLY A 171 -3.42 -9.95 -21.13
N ASN A 172 -2.79 -9.36 -22.15
CA ASN A 172 -1.38 -8.98 -22.13
C ASN A 172 -1.03 -7.83 -21.16
N LEU A 173 -2.01 -7.22 -20.48
CA LEU A 173 -1.79 -6.22 -19.43
C LEU A 173 -1.59 -6.86 -18.05
N GLY A 174 -1.83 -8.16 -17.93
CA GLY A 174 -1.82 -8.86 -16.64
C GLY A 174 -3.05 -8.52 -15.79
N THR A 175 -2.88 -8.61 -14.48
CA THR A 175 -3.94 -8.38 -13.48
C THR A 175 -3.92 -6.93 -13.04
N VAL A 176 -5.10 -6.29 -13.01
CA VAL A 176 -5.25 -4.88 -12.60
C VAL A 176 -6.27 -4.76 -11.48
N PHE A 177 -6.18 -3.68 -10.71
CA PHE A 177 -7.27 -3.26 -9.84
C PHE A 177 -8.52 -2.97 -10.68
N ASN A 178 -9.64 -3.56 -10.30
CA ASN A 178 -10.90 -3.51 -11.04
C ASN A 178 -12.00 -2.84 -10.21
N MET A 179 -12.77 -1.99 -10.87
CA MET A 179 -13.93 -1.31 -10.33
C MET A 179 -15.15 -1.67 -11.18
N ASN A 180 -16.08 -2.43 -10.61
CA ASN A 180 -17.37 -2.72 -11.26
C ASN A 180 -18.40 -1.62 -10.95
N HIS A 181 -19.57 -1.68 -11.59
CA HIS A 181 -20.62 -0.68 -11.40
C HIS A 181 -21.06 -0.59 -9.93
N ASP A 182 -21.35 -1.72 -9.29
CA ASP A 182 -21.88 -1.75 -7.93
C ASP A 182 -20.91 -1.15 -6.92
N LEU A 183 -19.62 -1.51 -7.00
CA LEU A 183 -18.58 -0.98 -6.12
C LEU A 183 -18.36 0.52 -6.36
N LEU A 184 -18.43 0.98 -7.62
CA LEU A 184 -18.32 2.40 -7.93
C LEU A 184 -19.48 3.19 -7.33
N LEU A 185 -20.72 2.70 -7.46
CA LEU A 185 -21.90 3.36 -6.90
C LEU A 185 -21.85 3.36 -5.37
N LEU A 186 -21.48 2.24 -4.75
CA LEU A 186 -21.29 2.16 -3.30
C LEU A 186 -20.23 3.14 -2.80
N LEU A 187 -19.06 3.18 -3.45
CA LEU A 187 -18.00 4.13 -3.10
C LEU A 187 -18.46 5.58 -3.29
N THR A 188 -19.25 5.84 -4.33
CA THR A 188 -19.84 7.16 -4.58
C THR A 188 -20.79 7.56 -3.46
N ALA A 189 -21.71 6.69 -3.05
CA ALA A 189 -22.61 6.94 -1.93
C ALA A 189 -21.83 7.27 -0.63
N VAL A 190 -20.77 6.51 -0.33
CA VAL A 190 -19.90 6.74 0.84
C VAL A 190 -19.17 8.09 0.78
N CYS A 191 -18.84 8.58 -0.42
CA CYS A 191 -18.17 9.86 -0.60
C CYS A 191 -19.14 11.05 -0.57
N VAL A 192 -20.31 10.92 -1.19
CA VAL A 192 -21.30 12.01 -1.30
C VAL A 192 -22.10 12.19 0.00
N LYS A 193 -22.46 11.08 0.67
CA LYS A 193 -23.34 11.09 1.85
C LYS A 193 -24.64 11.85 1.55
N ASP A 194 -25.09 12.74 2.44
CA ASP A 194 -26.40 13.38 2.36
C ASP A 194 -26.44 14.66 1.50
N LYS A 195 -25.29 15.18 1.06
CA LYS A 195 -25.22 16.48 0.35
C LYS A 195 -24.47 16.33 -0.96
N ARG A 196 -25.03 16.91 -2.02
CA ARG A 196 -24.34 16.96 -3.32
C ARG A 196 -22.95 17.59 -3.18
N ILE A 197 -21.99 17.05 -3.91
CA ILE A 197 -20.61 17.55 -3.94
C ILE A 197 -20.17 17.85 -5.38
N PRO A 198 -19.20 18.75 -5.60
CA PRO A 198 -18.59 18.92 -6.91
C PRO A 198 -17.97 17.60 -7.40
N LEU A 199 -18.07 17.32 -8.70
CA LEU A 199 -17.53 16.08 -9.28
C LEU A 199 -16.02 15.91 -9.03
N ASN A 200 -15.23 16.98 -9.09
CA ASN A 200 -13.79 16.90 -8.77
C ASN A 200 -13.56 16.49 -7.32
N LYS A 201 -14.37 17.01 -6.39
CA LYS A 201 -14.31 16.63 -4.98
C LYS A 201 -14.66 15.15 -4.78
N LEU A 202 -15.56 14.57 -5.58
CA LEU A 202 -15.83 13.14 -5.52
C LEU A 202 -14.56 12.33 -5.79
N PHE A 203 -13.80 12.68 -6.83
CA PHE A 203 -12.56 11.97 -7.14
C PHE A 203 -11.49 12.16 -6.05
N ASP A 204 -11.43 13.33 -5.41
CA ASP A 204 -10.54 13.57 -4.27
C ASP A 204 -10.93 12.71 -3.06
N GLU A 205 -12.22 12.60 -2.76
CA GLU A 205 -12.75 11.75 -1.67
C GLU A 205 -12.49 10.25 -1.93
N MET A 206 -12.62 9.80 -3.18
CA MET A 206 -12.25 8.44 -3.58
C MET A 206 -10.75 8.19 -3.40
N ALA A 207 -9.90 9.15 -3.83
CA ALA A 207 -8.46 9.05 -3.71
C ALA A 207 -8.00 9.02 -2.24
N ALA A 208 -8.63 9.83 -1.38
CA ALA A 208 -8.40 9.81 0.07
C ALA A 208 -8.72 8.46 0.72
N ARG A 209 -9.57 7.64 0.08
CA ARG A 209 -9.91 6.26 0.48
C ARG A 209 -9.07 5.20 -0.24
N GLY A 210 -8.05 5.61 -0.98
CA GLY A 210 -7.11 4.71 -1.65
C GLY A 210 -7.54 4.29 -3.05
N VAL A 211 -8.58 4.91 -3.64
CA VAL A 211 -9.10 4.58 -4.98
C VAL A 211 -8.92 5.78 -5.90
N ALA A 212 -8.06 5.65 -6.90
CA ALA A 212 -7.82 6.67 -7.91
C ALA A 212 -8.18 6.18 -9.32
N PHE A 213 -8.48 7.14 -10.17
CA PHE A 213 -8.85 6.93 -11.56
C PHE A 213 -8.01 7.87 -12.44
N ASP A 214 -7.47 7.35 -13.54
CA ASP A 214 -6.81 8.20 -14.52
C ASP A 214 -7.85 8.95 -15.38
N ARG A 215 -7.36 9.82 -16.27
CA ARG A 215 -8.24 10.68 -17.09
C ARG A 215 -9.26 9.88 -17.92
N HIS A 216 -8.89 8.69 -18.39
CA HIS A 216 -9.77 7.87 -19.24
C HIS A 216 -10.86 7.22 -18.40
N SER A 217 -10.50 6.64 -17.23
CA SER A 217 -11.50 6.10 -16.30
C SER A 217 -12.42 7.20 -15.79
N LYS A 218 -11.89 8.38 -15.45
CA LYS A 218 -12.72 9.53 -15.03
C LYS A 218 -13.76 9.90 -16.08
N LYS A 219 -13.38 9.92 -17.37
CA LYS A 219 -14.33 10.18 -18.47
C LYS A 219 -15.44 9.13 -18.53
N ALA A 220 -15.10 7.85 -18.46
CA ALA A 220 -16.08 6.77 -18.48
C ALA A 220 -17.01 6.76 -17.24
N ILE A 221 -16.51 7.18 -16.07
CA ILE A 221 -17.34 7.39 -14.87
C ILE A 221 -18.36 8.52 -15.11
N ILE A 222 -17.92 9.63 -15.71
CA ILE A 222 -18.80 10.78 -16.02
C ILE A 222 -19.92 10.36 -16.97
N GLU A 223 -19.58 9.61 -18.03
CA GLU A 223 -20.55 9.08 -19.01
C GLU A 223 -21.57 8.16 -18.33
N LEU A 224 -21.13 7.28 -17.43
CA LEU A 224 -22.03 6.42 -16.65
C LEU A 224 -22.94 7.24 -15.73
N PHE A 225 -22.39 8.20 -14.99
CA PHE A 225 -23.17 9.00 -14.05
C PHE A 225 -24.19 9.91 -14.74
N ASP A 226 -23.88 10.42 -15.94
CA ASP A 226 -24.85 11.15 -16.77
C ASP A 226 -26.00 10.21 -17.20
N THR A 227 -25.66 9.00 -17.65
CA THR A 227 -26.64 7.97 -18.05
C THR A 227 -27.56 7.57 -16.89
N LEU A 228 -27.03 7.48 -15.67
CA LEU A 228 -27.78 7.16 -14.46
C LEU A 228 -28.48 8.38 -13.82
N ASN A 229 -28.40 9.57 -14.45
CA ASN A 229 -28.95 10.82 -13.92
C ASN A 229 -28.45 11.19 -12.50
N ILE A 230 -27.22 10.81 -12.20
CA ILE A 230 -26.53 11.09 -10.92
C ILE A 230 -25.94 12.50 -10.93
N LEU A 231 -25.65 13.05 -12.12
CA LEU A 231 -25.08 14.38 -12.28
C LEU A 231 -26.15 15.47 -12.32
N ASP A 232 -25.88 16.59 -11.64
CA ASP A 232 -26.57 17.87 -11.81
C ASP A 232 -25.67 18.80 -12.63
N LYS A 233 -26.15 19.26 -13.79
CA LYS A 233 -25.51 20.30 -14.61
C LYS A 233 -26.12 21.64 -14.20
N LYS A 234 -25.33 22.58 -13.63
CA LYS A 234 -25.82 23.94 -13.39
C LYS A 234 -25.84 24.72 -14.71
N SER A 235 -27.00 25.29 -15.04
CA SER A 235 -27.25 26.04 -16.28
C SER A 235 -26.48 27.37 -16.38
N ASP A 236 -26.07 27.96 -15.26
CA ASP A 236 -25.67 29.39 -15.24
C ASP A 236 -24.16 29.64 -15.37
N SER A 237 -23.32 28.59 -15.48
CA SER A 237 -21.87 28.78 -15.70
C SER A 237 -21.20 27.73 -16.58
N GLY A 238 -21.96 26.90 -17.30
CA GLY A 238 -21.47 25.98 -18.35
C GLY A 238 -20.65 24.76 -17.90
N ASP A 239 -19.78 24.87 -16.88
CA ASP A 239 -18.71 23.88 -16.64
C ASP A 239 -18.76 23.16 -15.28
N ALA A 240 -19.59 23.59 -14.33
CA ALA A 240 -19.62 22.99 -12.98
C ALA A 240 -20.62 21.83 -12.88
N GLN A 241 -20.10 20.60 -12.77
CA GLN A 241 -20.89 19.38 -12.54
C GLN A 241 -20.89 18.99 -11.05
N TYR A 242 -22.07 18.62 -10.54
CA TYR A 242 -22.27 18.13 -9.18
C TYR A 242 -22.81 16.71 -9.18
N VAL A 243 -22.46 15.94 -8.17
CA VAL A 243 -22.91 14.55 -7.97
C VAL A 243 -23.95 14.56 -6.87
N LYS A 244 -25.15 14.05 -7.18
CA LYS A 244 -26.26 13.93 -6.22
C LYS A 244 -26.02 12.76 -5.27
N PRO A 245 -26.58 12.79 -4.05
CA PRO A 245 -26.69 11.60 -3.20
C PRO A 245 -27.36 10.46 -3.95
N ILE A 246 -26.79 9.27 -3.84
CA ILE A 246 -27.33 8.03 -4.41
C ILE A 246 -27.37 7.02 -3.27
N LEU A 247 -28.54 6.39 -3.07
CA LEU A 247 -28.93 5.59 -1.89
C LEU A 247 -29.47 6.43 -0.71
#